data_AF-A0A1A7YX76-F1
#
_entry.id   AF-A0A1A7YX76-F1
#
_cell.length_a   1.000
_cell.length_b   1.000
_cell.length_c   1.000
_cell.angle_alpha   90.00
_cell.angle_beta   90.00
_cell.angle_gamma   90.00
#
_symmetry.space_group_name_H-M   'P 1'
#
loop_
_entity.id
_entity.type
_entity.pdbx_description
1 polymer ?
#
loop_
_entity_poly.entity_id
_entity_poly.type
_entity_poly.pdbx_seq_one_letter_code
_entity_poly.pdbx_strand_id
1 'polypeptide(L)' 'MEKLVDKGLVKAIGLSNFNAMQINDIISTARHTPVVNQ' A
#
# COMPACT_ATOMS: atom_id res chain seq x y z
N MET A 1 1.02 -2.87 -7.18
CA MET A 1 2.21 -2.80 -6.30
C MET A 1 2.43 -4.10 -5.52
N GLU A 2 1.42 -4.66 -4.87
CA GLU A 2 1.53 -5.89 -4.03
C GLU A 2 2.33 -7.06 -4.63
N LYS A 3 2.13 -7.39 -5.91
CA LYS A 3 2.87 -8.49 -6.57
C LYS A 3 4.40 -8.31 -6.56
N LEU A 4 4.90 -7.08 -6.41
CA LEU A 4 6.33 -6.81 -6.28
C LEU A 4 6.85 -7.25 -4.91
N VAL A 5 6.02 -7.13 -3.87
CA VAL A 5 6.29 -7.69 -2.54
C VAL A 5 6.25 -9.22 -2.61
N ASP A 6 5.21 -9.78 -3.25
CA ASP A 6 5.07 -11.24 -3.41
C ASP A 6 6.27 -11.87 -4.14
N LYS A 7 6.85 -11.16 -5.12
CA LYS A 7 8.03 -11.60 -5.88
C LYS A 7 9.36 -11.32 -5.16
N GLY A 8 9.35 -10.68 -3.99
CA GLY A 8 10.56 -10.29 -3.25
C GLY A 8 11.39 -9.19 -3.90
N LEU A 9 10.82 -8.44 -4.86
CA LEU A 9 11.52 -7.38 -5.58
C LEU A 9 11.59 -6.07 -4.79
N VAL A 10 10.65 -5.88 -3.86
CA VAL A 10 10.63 -4.75 -2.90
C VAL A 10 10.23 -5.26 -1.52
N LYS A 11 10.74 -4.62 -0.46
CA LYS A 11 10.43 -5.01 0.92
C LYS A 11 9.08 -4.47 1.42
N ALA A 12 8.65 -3.34 0.89
CA ALA A 12 7.42 -2.67 1.29
C ALA A 12 6.89 -1.78 0.14
N ILE A 13 5.63 -1.36 0.28
CA ILE A 13 4.94 -0.45 -0.63
C ILE A 13 4.24 0.65 0.18
N GLY A 14 4.05 1.81 -0.43
CA GLY A 14 3.44 2.99 0.21
C GLY A 14 2.51 3.73 -0.73
N LEU A 15 1.88 4.77 -0.20
CA LEU A 15 1.05 5.74 -0.90
C LEU A 15 1.76 7.10 -0.91
N SER A 16 1.31 8.03 -1.74
CA SER A 16 1.74 9.43 -1.68
C SER A 16 0.62 10.38 -2.06
N ASN A 17 0.38 11.39 -1.23
CA ASN A 17 -0.68 12.38 -1.35
C ASN A 17 -2.10 11.78 -1.31
N PHE A 18 -2.32 10.71 -0.53
CA PHE A 18 -3.65 10.12 -0.34
C PHE A 18 -4.33 10.73 0.88
N ASN A 19 -5.63 11.01 0.76
CA ASN A 19 -6.43 11.46 1.91
C ASN A 19 -6.96 10.27 2.73
N ALA A 20 -7.54 10.56 3.89
CA ALA A 20 -8.01 9.53 4.83
C ALA A 20 -9.07 8.60 4.23
N MET A 21 -9.99 9.11 3.41
CA MET A 21 -11.04 8.30 2.78
C MET A 21 -10.43 7.29 1.80
N GLN A 22 -9.53 7.75 0.94
CA GLN A 22 -8.85 6.88 -0.03
C GLN A 22 -7.96 5.83 0.67
N ILE A 23 -7.29 6.21 1.76
CA ILE A 23 -6.50 5.27 2.56
C ILE A 23 -7.41 4.17 3.14
N ASN A 24 -8.57 4.53 3.69
CA ASN A 24 -9.51 3.57 4.25
C ASN A 24 -9.99 2.57 3.19
N ASP A 25 -10.32 3.04 1.98
CA ASP A 25 -10.72 2.18 0.88
C ASP A 25 -9.61 1.19 0.50
N ILE A 26 -8.36 1.65 0.42
CA ILE A 26 -7.20 0.80 0.11
C ILE A 26 -6.97 -0.22 1.23
N ILE A 27 -6.95 0.21 2.50
CA ILE A 27 -6.71 -0.69 3.63
C ILE A 27 -7.80 -1.75 3.74
N SER A 28 -9.04 -1.43 3.37
CA SER A 28 -10.15 -2.40 3.41
C SER A 28 -9.99 -3.59 2.46
N THR A 29 -9.15 -3.47 1.42
CA THR A 29 -8.98 -4.49 0.38
C THR A 29 -7.53 -4.97 0.21
N ALA A 30 -6.54 -4.28 0.78
CA ALA A 30 -5.13 -4.59 0.61
C ALA A 30 -4.74 -5.90 1.30
N ARG A 31 -4.05 -6.78 0.57
CA ARG A 31 -3.34 -7.95 1.14
C ARG A 31 -2.03 -7.52 1.79
N HIS A 32 -1.37 -6.52 1.22
CA HIS A 32 -0.18 -5.88 1.79
C HIS A 32 -0.50 -4.44 2.13
N THR A 33 -0.70 -4.14 3.42
CA THR A 33 -1.01 -2.80 3.90
C THR A 33 0.13 -1.82 3.57
N PRO A 34 -0.16 -0.65 2.95
CA PRO A 34 0.86 0.37 2.70
C PRO A 34 1.50 0.85 4.00
N VAL A 35 2.83 0.95 4.04
CA VAL A 35 3.57 1.28 5.28
C VAL A 35 3.79 2.78 5.48
N VAL A 36 3.54 3.58 4.45
CA VAL A 36 3.75 5.04 4.47
C VAL A 36 2.74 5.72 3.54
N ASN A 37 2.37 6.95 3.86
CA ASN A 37 1.72 7.89 2.95
C ASN A 37 2.56 9.18 2.94
N GLN A 38 3.23 9.47 1.82
CA GLN A 38 4.14 10.62 1.66
C GLN A 38 3.42 11.85 1.10
#